data_AF-A0A7X8WBR2-F1
#
_entry.id   AF-A0A7X8WBR2-F1
#
_cell.length_a   1.000
_cell.length_b   1.000
_cell.length_c   1.000
_cell.angle_alpha   90.00
_cell.angle_beta   90.00
_cell.angle_gamma   90.00
#
_symmetry.space_group_name_H-M   'P 1'
#
loop_
_entity.id
_entity.type
_entity.pdbx_description
1 polymer ?
#
loop_
_entity_poly.entity_id
_entity_poly.type
_entity_poly.pdbx_seq_one_letter_code
_entity_poly.pdbx_strand_id
1 'polypeptide(L)'
;MRKVFFLLPLLLLVSVLIACGGSKARQSNSMDLTEEKVIVPQFNADSAYSFIEKQVSFGPRVPNTAGHKACGNYLEAKLKE
;
A
#
# COMPACT_ATOMS: atom_id res chain seq x y z
N MET A 1 -8.45 12.87 55.96
CA MET A 1 -8.66 13.27 54.54
C MET A 1 -7.49 14.03 53.92
N ARG A 2 -6.74 14.87 54.67
CA ARG A 2 -5.56 15.61 54.14
C ARG A 2 -4.41 14.74 53.61
N LYS A 3 -4.15 13.57 54.21
CA LYS A 3 -3.07 12.66 53.76
C LYS A 3 -3.37 12.02 52.39
N VAL A 4 -4.63 11.72 52.09
CA VAL A 4 -5.06 11.13 50.81
C VAL A 4 -4.94 12.14 49.67
N PHE A 5 -5.17 13.43 49.95
CA PHE A 5 -5.02 14.51 48.97
C PHE A 5 -3.56 14.76 48.56
N PHE A 6 -2.59 14.51 49.46
CA PHE A 6 -1.16 14.55 49.15
C PHE A 6 -0.62 13.27 48.49
N LEU A 7 -1.32 12.14 48.63
CA LEU A 7 -0.93 10.86 48.00
C LEU A 7 -1.35 10.76 46.53
N LEU A 8 -2.40 11.47 46.13
CA LEU A 8 -2.89 11.51 44.74
C LEU A 8 -1.87 12.10 43.73
N PRO A 9 -1.20 13.25 43.97
CA PRO A 9 -0.22 13.78 43.04
C PRO A 9 1.05 12.92 42.99
N LEU A 10 1.42 12.27 44.10
CA LEU A 10 2.57 11.36 44.16
C LEU A 10 2.34 10.10 43.30
N LEU A 11 1.13 9.53 43.36
CA LEU A 11 0.74 8.40 42.54
C LEU A 11 0.74 8.74 41.04
N LEU A 12 0.31 9.96 40.70
CA LEU A 12 0.26 10.47 39.33
C LEU A 12 1.66 10.78 38.77
N LEU A 13 2.62 11.13 39.62
CA LEU A 13 4.02 11.32 39.22
C LEU A 13 4.72 9.98 38.92
N VAL A 14 4.42 8.93 39.71
CA VAL A 14 4.98 7.58 39.53
C VAL A 14 4.49 6.94 38.22
N SER A 15 3.23 7.17 37.83
CA SER A 15 2.70 6.61 36.57
C SER A 15 3.38 7.20 35.31
N VAL A 16 3.80 8.47 35.35
CA VAL A 16 4.53 9.10 34.25
C VAL A 16 5.93 8.49 34.07
N LEU A 17 6.61 8.11 35.16
CA LEU A 17 7.94 7.49 35.09
C LEU A 17 7.92 6.07 34.52
N ILE A 18 6.82 5.32 34.70
CA ILE A 18 6.67 3.95 34.18
C ILE A 18 6.36 3.97 32.67
N ALA A 19 5.75 5.03 32.15
CA ALA A 19 5.38 5.14 30.74
C ALA A 19 6.58 5.36 29.80
N CYS A 20 7.75 5.81 30.30
CA CYS A 20 8.90 6.19 29.48
C CYS A 20 10.10 5.22 29.52
N GLY A 21 9.99 4.05 30.19
CA GLY A 21 11.12 3.12 30.41
C GLY A 21 11.13 1.85 29.57
N GLY A 22 10.20 1.68 28.62
CA GLY A 22 9.95 0.41 27.94
C GLY A 22 10.60 0.25 26.57
N SER A 23 11.87 0.61 26.36
CA SER A 23 12.57 0.21 25.13
C SER A 23 12.92 -1.27 25.22
N LYS A 24 11.94 -2.15 24.97
CA LYS A 24 12.25 -3.54 24.61
C LYS A 24 13.15 -3.46 23.39
N ALA A 25 14.41 -3.86 23.54
CA ALA A 25 15.25 -4.22 22.41
C ALA A 25 14.40 -5.18 21.58
N ARG A 26 14.11 -4.77 20.34
CA ARG A 26 13.43 -5.60 19.37
C ARG A 26 14.40 -6.74 19.10
N GLN A 27 14.24 -7.84 19.83
CA GLN A 27 14.89 -9.08 19.50
C GLN A 27 14.32 -9.40 18.12
N SER A 28 15.14 -9.16 17.09
CA SER A 28 14.89 -9.66 15.76
C SER A 28 14.93 -11.17 15.91
N ASN A 29 13.78 -11.74 16.22
CA ASN A 29 13.50 -13.11 15.86
C ASN A 29 13.51 -13.05 14.34
N SER A 30 14.67 -13.33 13.73
CA SER A 30 14.72 -13.80 12.37
C SER A 30 13.96 -15.12 12.38
N MET A 31 12.64 -15.02 12.27
CA MET A 31 11.87 -16.09 11.68
C MET A 31 12.57 -16.32 10.35
N ASP A 32 13.21 -17.46 10.23
CA ASP A 32 13.54 -18.06 8.96
C ASP A 32 12.19 -18.35 8.29
N LEU A 33 11.60 -17.28 7.77
CA LEU A 33 10.60 -17.37 6.74
C LEU A 33 11.41 -17.89 5.57
N THR A 34 11.40 -19.20 5.39
CA THR A 34 11.58 -19.79 4.07
C THR A 34 10.51 -19.11 3.22
N GLU A 35 10.83 -17.96 2.63
CA GLU A 35 9.93 -17.25 1.74
C GLU A 35 9.63 -18.24 0.63
N GLU A 36 8.40 -18.76 0.63
CA GLU A 36 7.90 -19.51 -0.51
C GLU A 36 8.06 -18.58 -1.69
N LYS A 37 9.01 -18.90 -2.57
CA LYS A 37 9.35 -18.05 -3.70
C LYS A 37 8.19 -18.15 -4.68
N VAL A 38 7.22 -17.25 -4.55
CA VAL A 38 6.07 -17.18 -5.44
C VAL A 38 6.59 -16.95 -6.86
N ILE A 39 6.15 -17.78 -7.80
CA ILE A 39 6.50 -17.61 -9.21
C ILE A 39 5.74 -16.39 -9.72
N VAL A 40 6.47 -15.29 -9.95
CA VAL A 40 5.91 -14.07 -10.55
C VAL A 40 6.06 -14.16 -12.07
N PRO A 41 4.97 -14.03 -12.84
CA PRO A 41 5.06 -13.95 -14.28
C PRO A 41 5.96 -12.79 -14.71
N GLN A 42 6.79 -12.99 -15.74
CA GLN A 42 7.57 -11.89 -16.29
C GLN A 42 6.66 -10.92 -17.05
N PHE A 43 6.77 -9.65 -16.73
CA PHE A 43 6.15 -8.59 -17.51
C PHE A 43 6.83 -8.48 -18.89
N ASN A 44 6.03 -8.48 -19.96
CA ASN A 44 6.53 -8.29 -21.31
C ASN A 44 6.37 -6.83 -21.75
N ALA A 45 7.49 -6.12 -21.86
CA ALA A 45 7.51 -4.70 -22.21
C ALA A 45 7.09 -4.43 -23.66
N ASP A 46 7.43 -5.31 -24.60
CA ASP A 46 7.11 -5.13 -26.03
C ASP A 46 5.60 -5.29 -26.27
N SER A 47 4.99 -6.27 -25.60
CA SER A 47 3.52 -6.42 -25.61
C SER A 47 2.83 -5.21 -25.00
N ALA A 48 3.32 -4.72 -23.86
CA ALA A 48 2.76 -3.52 -23.22
C ALA A 48 2.88 -2.28 -24.10
N TYR A 49 4.04 -2.10 -24.76
CA TYR A 49 4.25 -1.01 -25.70
C TYR A 49 3.27 -1.10 -26.89
N SER A 50 3.07 -2.29 -27.44
CA SER A 50 2.10 -2.52 -28.53
C SER A 50 0.67 -2.15 -28.13
N PHE A 51 0.27 -2.40 -26.88
CA PHE A 51 -1.04 -1.97 -26.36
C PHE A 51 -1.14 -0.44 -26.21
N ILE A 52 -0.04 0.24 -25.86
CA ILE A 52 0.02 1.71 -25.83
C ILE A 52 -0.08 2.28 -27.24
N GLU A 53 0.72 1.75 -28.19
CA GLU A 53 0.69 2.14 -29.60
C GLU A 53 -0.73 2.01 -30.16
N LYS A 54 -1.40 0.88 -29.88
CA LYS A 54 -2.76 0.67 -30.33
C LYS A 54 -3.72 1.73 -29.81
N GLN A 55 -3.64 2.11 -28.54
CA GLN A 55 -4.47 3.18 -27.97
C GLN A 55 -4.21 4.54 -28.63
N VAL A 56 -2.94 4.87 -28.90
CA VAL A 56 -2.55 6.12 -29.56
C VAL A 56 -3.02 6.13 -31.03
N SER A 57 -3.04 4.97 -31.69
CA SER A 57 -3.47 4.84 -33.10
C SER A 57 -4.94 5.22 -33.34
N PHE A 58 -5.79 5.24 -32.29
CA PHE A 58 -7.18 5.74 -32.39
C PHE A 58 -7.28 7.28 -32.41
N GLY A 59 -6.16 8.01 -32.30
CA GLY A 59 -6.13 9.47 -32.16
C GLY A 59 -6.34 9.94 -30.71
N PRO A 60 -6.65 11.24 -30.49
CA PRO A 60 -6.96 11.76 -29.15
C PRO A 60 -8.22 11.11 -28.54
N ARG A 61 -8.15 10.65 -27.28
CA ARG A 61 -9.26 10.01 -26.56
C ARG A 61 -10.08 11.04 -25.77
N VAL A 62 -10.38 12.17 -26.41
CA VAL A 62 -11.19 13.23 -25.80
C VAL A 62 -12.62 12.71 -25.63
N PRO A 63 -13.30 12.91 -24.48
CA PRO A 63 -14.67 12.45 -24.28
C PRO A 63 -15.61 12.87 -25.40
N ASN A 64 -16.59 12.02 -25.71
CA ASN A 64 -17.56 12.18 -26.80
C ASN A 64 -16.98 12.21 -28.24
N THR A 65 -15.71 11.87 -28.43
CA THR A 65 -15.12 11.70 -29.77
C THR A 65 -15.15 10.24 -30.25
N ALA A 66 -14.97 10.05 -31.56
CA ALA A 66 -14.83 8.72 -32.16
C ALA A 66 -13.61 7.96 -31.60
N GLY A 67 -12.48 8.64 -31.39
CA GLY A 67 -11.25 8.05 -30.83
C GLY A 67 -11.45 7.52 -29.42
N HIS A 68 -12.17 8.26 -28.57
CA HIS A 68 -12.53 7.79 -27.22
C HIS A 68 -13.42 6.54 -27.26
N LYS A 69 -14.49 6.53 -28.09
CA LYS A 69 -15.39 5.37 -28.20
C LYS A 69 -14.67 4.14 -28.73
N ALA A 70 -13.87 4.29 -29.79
CA ALA A 70 -13.13 3.18 -30.39
C ALA A 70 -12.08 2.58 -29.43
N CYS A 71 -11.33 3.44 -28.73
CA CYS A 71 -10.37 3.00 -27.71
C CYS A 71 -11.08 2.30 -26.54
N GLY A 72 -12.24 2.80 -26.10
CA GLY A 72 -13.03 2.17 -25.04
C GLY A 72 -13.47 0.75 -25.40
N ASN A 73 -14.02 0.57 -26.61
CA ASN A 73 -14.41 -0.76 -27.11
C ASN A 73 -13.21 -1.73 -27.20
N TYR A 74 -12.05 -1.23 -27.62
CA TYR A 74 -10.82 -2.04 -27.67
C TYR A 74 -10.38 -2.50 -26.29
N LEU A 75 -10.37 -1.60 -25.30
CA LEU A 75 -9.98 -1.93 -23.92
C LEU A 75 -10.96 -2.90 -23.27
N GLU A 76 -12.27 -2.71 -23.48
CA GLU A 76 -13.30 -3.65 -23.01
C GLU A 76 -13.07 -5.05 -23.57
N ALA A 77 -12.82 -5.16 -24.88
CA ALA A 77 -12.53 -6.44 -25.52
C ALA A 77 -11.25 -7.08 -24.94
N LYS A 78 -10.16 -6.32 -24.82
CA LYS A 78 -8.87 -6.81 -24.32
C LYS A 78 -8.89 -7.31 -22.89
N LEU A 79 -9.77 -6.77 -22.05
CA LEU A 79 -9.92 -7.21 -20.67
C LEU A 79 -10.85 -8.44 -20.52
N LYS A 80 -11.65 -8.74 -21.56
CA LYS A 80 -12.53 -9.92 -21.62
C LYS A 80 -11.85 -11.14 -22.24
N GLU A 81 -10.85 -10.90 -23.08
CA GLU A 81 -9.96 -11.94 -23.64
C GLU A 81 -9.26 -12.74 -22.51
#